data_AF-A0A3D5YUC1-F1
#
_entry.id   AF-A0A3D5YUC1-F1
#
_cell.length_a   1.000
_cell.length_b   1.000
_cell.length_c   1.000
_cell.angle_alpha   90.00
_cell.angle_beta   90.00
_cell.angle_gamma   90.00
#
_symmetry.space_group_name_H-M   'P 1'
#
loop_
_entity.id
_entity.type
_entity.pdbx_description
1 polymer ?
#
loop_
_entity_poly.entity_id
_entity_poly.type
_entity_poly.pdbx_seq_one_letter_code
_entity_poly.pdbx_strand_id
1 'polypeptide(L)'
;MSKFTQLVSYFENLARLHKDIGHSDTEKHFFRMEVDEVLAGINRTDVKYPFLILEGYSYDFTENKSDNLLKNRRGAFMLIDHVSDQTDFESIQSVWENMEEIGDELLVKMKADKRNPLVPAIRDFDFSSVEASLLANEMDGNYGIRFTYVLTSPRSKEVNPDKWL
;
A
#
# COMPACT_ATOMS: atom_id res chain seq x y z
N MET A 1 1.62 17.92 6.13
CA MET A 1 0.74 16.76 5.87
C MET A 1 1.22 16.08 4.61
N SER A 2 1.50 14.78 4.68
CA SER A 2 1.91 13.99 3.51
C SER A 2 0.85 14.05 2.41
N LYS A 3 1.27 14.30 1.16
CA LYS A 3 0.40 14.17 -0.02
C LYS A 3 0.38 12.72 -0.48
N PHE A 4 -0.75 12.27 -1.02
CA PHE A 4 -0.87 10.91 -1.56
C PHE A 4 0.16 10.63 -2.66
N THR A 5 0.51 11.61 -3.50
CA THR A 5 1.57 11.46 -4.51
C THR A 5 2.94 11.15 -3.92
N GLN A 6 3.24 11.62 -2.70
CA GLN A 6 4.49 11.30 -2.00
C GLN A 6 4.47 9.88 -1.46
N LEU A 7 3.33 9.44 -0.92
CA LEU A 7 3.12 8.06 -0.49
C LEU A 7 3.31 7.08 -1.65
N VAL A 8 2.69 7.39 -2.78
CA VAL A 8 2.81 6.62 -4.00
C VAL A 8 4.26 6.50 -4.47
N SER A 9 4.99 7.61 -4.54
CA SER A 9 6.41 7.60 -4.95
C SER A 9 7.28 6.80 -3.97
N TYR A 10 6.91 6.84 -2.69
CA TYR A 10 7.58 6.09 -1.63
C TYR A 10 7.36 4.58 -1.77
N PHE A 11 6.12 4.13 -2.01
CA PHE A 11 5.82 2.71 -2.25
C PHE A 11 6.44 2.18 -3.55
N GLU A 12 6.45 2.99 -4.62
CA GLU A 12 7.18 2.63 -5.85
C GLU A 12 8.67 2.42 -5.57
N ASN A 13 9.27 3.30 -4.77
CA ASN A 13 10.67 3.17 -4.39
C ASN A 13 10.92 1.95 -3.49
N LEU A 14 10.00 1.61 -2.59
CA LEU A 14 10.08 0.35 -1.83
C LEU A 14 10.10 -0.86 -2.76
N ALA A 15 9.20 -0.91 -3.74
CA ALA A 15 9.14 -1.99 -4.73
C ALA A 15 10.42 -2.09 -5.57
N ARG A 16 11.09 -0.97 -5.85
CA ARG A 16 12.39 -0.95 -6.56
C ARG A 16 13.56 -1.45 -5.71
N LEU A 17 13.51 -1.21 -4.41
CA LEU A 17 14.60 -1.55 -3.48
C LEU A 17 14.48 -2.97 -2.92
N HIS A 18 13.26 -3.48 -2.77
CA HIS A 18 13.01 -4.84 -2.31
C HIS A 18 13.41 -5.84 -3.38
N LYS A 19 14.30 -6.77 -3.04
CA LYS A 19 14.89 -7.69 -4.03
C LYS A 19 13.86 -8.62 -4.67
N ASP A 20 12.95 -9.16 -3.86
CA ASP A 20 11.96 -10.12 -4.34
C ASP A 20 10.84 -9.45 -5.16
N ILE A 21 10.58 -8.16 -4.95
CA ILE A 21 9.63 -7.40 -5.79
C ILE A 21 10.31 -6.94 -7.08
N GLY A 22 11.54 -6.41 -7.00
CA GLY A 22 12.35 -6.15 -8.19
C GLY A 22 11.80 -5.13 -9.19
N HIS A 23 10.96 -4.18 -8.77
CA HIS A 23 10.37 -3.22 -9.70
C HIS A 23 11.44 -2.42 -10.45
N SER A 24 11.27 -2.25 -11.76
CA SER A 24 12.13 -1.44 -12.60
C SER A 24 11.35 -0.73 -13.70
N ASP A 25 12.05 -0.01 -14.57
CA ASP A 25 11.41 0.64 -15.72
C ASP A 25 11.03 -0.35 -16.82
N THR A 26 11.71 -1.49 -16.88
CA THR A 26 11.50 -2.57 -17.86
C THR A 26 10.66 -3.72 -17.32
N GLU A 27 10.68 -3.95 -16.00
CA GLU A 27 9.92 -5.01 -15.34
C GLU A 27 9.01 -4.39 -14.27
N LYS A 28 7.71 -4.36 -14.57
CA LYS A 28 6.72 -3.66 -13.76
C LYS A 28 6.09 -4.60 -12.73
N HIS A 29 6.49 -4.38 -11.48
CA HIS A 29 5.95 -5.05 -10.29
C HIS A 29 5.21 -4.11 -9.34
N PHE A 30 5.02 -2.83 -9.70
CA PHE A 30 4.36 -1.84 -8.84
C PHE A 30 3.28 -1.13 -9.62
N PHE A 31 2.10 -1.06 -9.02
CA PHE A 31 0.92 -0.48 -9.62
C PHE A 31 0.19 0.41 -8.60
N ARG A 32 -0.46 1.45 -9.13
CA ARG A 32 -1.32 2.36 -8.36
C ARG A 32 -2.69 2.16 -8.95
N MET A 33 -3.66 1.58 -8.24
CA MET A 33 -5.08 1.44 -8.65
C MET A 33 -5.82 0.46 -7.73
N GLU A 34 -7.14 0.36 -7.88
CA GLU A 34 -7.94 -0.74 -7.33
C GLU A 34 -7.58 -2.05 -8.06
N VAL A 35 -7.66 -3.20 -7.35
CA VAL A 35 -7.32 -4.55 -7.89
C VAL A 35 -7.95 -4.80 -9.25
N ASP A 36 -9.25 -4.50 -9.39
CA ASP A 36 -10.03 -4.78 -10.59
C ASP A 36 -9.50 -4.03 -11.81
N GLU A 37 -8.95 -2.85 -11.60
CA GLU A 37 -8.44 -1.98 -12.67
C GLU A 37 -7.05 -2.45 -13.14
N VAL A 38 -6.26 -3.05 -12.23
CA VAL A 38 -5.00 -3.75 -12.54
C VAL A 38 -5.27 -5.07 -13.27
N LEU A 39 -6.22 -5.87 -12.78
CA LEU A 39 -6.54 -7.19 -13.33
C LEU A 39 -7.36 -7.14 -14.63
N ALA A 40 -8.18 -6.10 -14.84
CA ALA A 40 -9.01 -5.92 -16.04
C ALA A 40 -8.37 -5.03 -17.12
N GLY A 41 -7.45 -4.13 -16.76
CA GLY A 41 -6.99 -3.05 -17.65
C GLY A 41 -5.50 -3.03 -18.01
N ILE A 42 -4.65 -3.74 -17.26
CA ILE A 42 -3.24 -3.89 -17.65
C ILE A 42 -3.17 -5.10 -18.57
N ASN A 43 -2.59 -4.95 -19.76
CA ASN A 43 -2.27 -6.10 -20.60
C ASN A 43 -1.54 -7.12 -19.70
N ARG A 44 -2.17 -8.27 -19.41
CA ARG A 44 -1.65 -9.29 -18.48
C ARG A 44 -0.19 -9.69 -18.78
N THR A 45 0.31 -9.38 -19.98
CA THR A 45 1.69 -9.56 -20.43
C THR A 45 2.73 -8.66 -19.74
N ASP A 46 2.34 -7.49 -19.24
CA ASP A 46 3.27 -6.51 -18.67
C ASP A 46 3.41 -6.64 -17.14
N VAL A 47 2.56 -7.46 -16.52
CA VAL A 47 2.59 -7.73 -15.09
C VAL A 47 3.61 -8.82 -14.79
N LYS A 48 4.50 -8.53 -13.85
CA LYS A 48 5.48 -9.49 -13.34
C LYS A 48 5.20 -9.77 -11.87
N TYR A 49 5.36 -11.03 -11.49
CA TYR A 49 5.13 -11.48 -10.12
C TYR A 49 6.46 -11.62 -9.36
N PRO A 50 6.45 -11.43 -8.03
CA PRO A 50 5.34 -10.90 -7.25
C PRO A 50 5.15 -9.40 -7.50
N PHE A 51 3.93 -8.88 -7.37
CA PHE A 51 3.68 -7.45 -7.54
C PHE A 51 3.04 -6.80 -6.31
N LEU A 52 3.29 -5.50 -6.18
CA LEU A 52 2.80 -4.60 -5.15
C LEU A 52 1.77 -3.61 -5.75
N ILE A 53 0.55 -3.63 -5.24
CA ILE A 53 -0.48 -2.62 -5.56
C ILE A 53 -0.63 -1.67 -4.39
N LEU A 54 -0.61 -0.37 -4.64
CA LEU A 54 -1.08 0.65 -3.68
C LEU A 54 -2.49 1.09 -4.08
N GLU A 55 -3.45 0.84 -3.19
CA GLU A 55 -4.85 1.19 -3.41
C GLU A 55 -5.13 2.69 -3.24
N GLY A 56 -6.33 3.09 -3.65
CA GLY A 56 -6.89 4.37 -3.25
C GLY A 56 -7.03 4.49 -1.72
N TYR A 57 -7.48 5.66 -1.29
CA TYR A 57 -7.76 5.89 0.13
C TYR A 57 -9.13 6.52 0.32
N SER A 58 -9.81 6.07 1.36
CA SER A 58 -10.95 6.79 1.93
C SER A 58 -10.46 7.69 3.06
N TYR A 59 -11.29 8.64 3.50
CA TYR A 59 -10.94 9.47 4.65
C TYR A 59 -12.15 9.96 5.42
N ASP A 60 -11.92 10.16 6.72
CA ASP A 60 -12.85 10.77 7.65
C ASP A 60 -12.13 11.88 8.46
N PHE A 61 -12.91 12.63 9.24
CA PHE A 61 -12.39 13.64 10.16
C PHE A 61 -12.86 13.33 11.57
N THR A 62 -11.94 13.43 12.53
CA THR A 62 -12.25 13.37 13.96
C THR A 62 -11.99 14.74 14.59
N GLU A 63 -12.94 15.20 15.41
CA GLU A 63 -12.84 16.42 16.19
C GLU A 63 -12.86 16.06 17.68
N ASN A 64 -11.76 16.34 18.37
CA ASN A 64 -11.74 16.33 19.83
C ASN A 64 -11.98 17.77 20.27
N LYS A 65 -13.16 18.05 20.85
CA LYS A 65 -13.65 19.38 21.25
C LYS A 65 -12.50 20.29 21.75
N SER A 66 -12.14 21.29 20.93
CA SER A 66 -11.08 22.32 21.10
C SER A 66 -9.71 22.05 20.43
N ASP A 67 -9.46 20.90 19.82
CA ASP A 67 -8.21 20.60 19.09
C ASP A 67 -8.36 20.71 17.56
N ASN A 68 -7.26 20.59 16.82
CA ASN A 68 -7.24 20.57 15.36
C ASN A 68 -8.10 19.42 14.84
N LEU A 69 -8.78 19.63 13.71
CA LEU A 69 -9.43 18.54 12.97
C LEU A 69 -8.36 17.52 12.58
N LEU A 70 -8.53 16.28 13.02
CA LEU A 70 -7.69 15.17 12.60
C LEU A 70 -8.28 14.59 11.32
N LYS A 71 -7.49 14.56 10.25
CA LYS A 71 -7.85 13.83 9.03
C LYS A 71 -7.27 12.43 9.11
N ASN A 72 -8.14 11.42 9.13
CA ASN A 72 -7.78 10.01 9.09
C ASN A 72 -7.94 9.52 7.66
N ARG A 73 -6.87 9.08 7.01
CA ARG A 73 -6.95 8.42 5.70
C ARG A 73 -6.79 6.93 5.89
N ARG A 74 -7.68 6.13 5.33
CA ARG A 74 -7.61 4.67 5.35
C ARG A 74 -7.21 4.22 3.95
N GLY A 75 -6.07 3.57 3.85
CA GLY A 75 -5.57 3.03 2.60
C GLY A 75 -5.22 1.56 2.77
N ALA A 76 -4.84 0.93 1.67
CA ALA A 76 -4.29 -0.41 1.69
C ALA A 76 -3.20 -0.58 0.62
N PHE A 77 -2.39 -1.61 0.80
CA PHE A 77 -1.53 -2.13 -0.24
C PHE A 77 -1.64 -3.65 -0.29
N MET A 78 -1.34 -4.24 -1.44
CA MET A 78 -1.44 -5.69 -1.65
C MET A 78 -0.17 -6.23 -2.26
N LEU A 79 0.25 -7.39 -1.76
CA LEU A 79 1.31 -8.20 -2.34
C LEU A 79 0.66 -9.45 -2.92
N ILE A 80 0.91 -9.73 -4.19
CA ILE A 80 0.28 -10.83 -4.92
C ILE A 80 1.33 -11.58 -5.72
N ASP A 81 1.26 -12.90 -5.66
CA ASP A 81 2.01 -13.84 -6.49
C ASP A 81 1.03 -14.77 -7.24
N HIS A 82 1.58 -15.61 -8.12
CA HIS A 82 0.83 -16.52 -8.97
C HIS A 82 1.20 -17.98 -8.71
N VAL A 83 0.18 -18.84 -8.70
CA VAL A 83 0.33 -20.30 -8.71
C VAL A 83 -0.28 -20.84 -9.99
N SER A 84 0.48 -21.65 -10.73
CA SER A 84 0.03 -22.24 -11.99
C SER A 84 -0.98 -23.38 -11.79
N ASP A 85 -0.86 -24.14 -10.70
CA ASP A 85 -1.78 -25.22 -10.33
C ASP A 85 -2.59 -24.83 -9.10
N GLN A 86 -3.85 -24.46 -9.31
CA GLN A 86 -4.78 -24.01 -8.26
C GLN A 86 -5.23 -25.13 -7.32
N THR A 87 -4.88 -26.38 -7.62
CA THR A 87 -5.16 -27.54 -6.77
C THR A 87 -3.97 -27.92 -5.88
N ASP A 88 -2.81 -27.31 -6.11
CA ASP A 88 -1.63 -27.46 -5.27
C ASP A 88 -1.70 -26.53 -4.05
N PHE A 89 -2.34 -27.03 -2.99
CA PHE A 89 -2.50 -26.31 -1.74
C PHE A 89 -1.19 -26.01 -1.02
N GLU A 90 -0.12 -26.78 -1.26
CA GLU A 90 1.20 -26.51 -0.67
C GLU A 90 1.83 -25.28 -1.34
N SER A 91 1.77 -25.21 -2.67
CA SER A 91 2.23 -24.04 -3.43
C SER A 91 1.46 -22.77 -3.07
N ILE A 92 0.13 -22.86 -2.89
CA ILE A 92 -0.70 -21.73 -2.45
C ILE A 92 -0.26 -21.23 -1.07
N GLN A 93 -0.05 -22.15 -0.12
CA GLN A 93 0.41 -21.81 1.22
C GLN A 93 1.80 -21.15 1.20
N SER A 94 2.74 -21.68 0.42
CA SER A 94 4.07 -21.08 0.26
C SER A 94 4.02 -19.67 -0.35
N VAL A 95 3.09 -19.41 -1.27
CA VAL A 95 2.88 -18.05 -1.79
C VAL A 95 2.43 -17.10 -0.67
N TRP A 96 1.46 -17.50 0.16
CA TRP A 96 1.04 -16.64 1.28
C TRP A 96 2.17 -16.38 2.27
N GLU A 97 2.95 -17.40 2.64
CA GLU A 97 4.11 -17.25 3.53
C GLU A 97 5.15 -16.29 2.95
N ASN A 98 5.45 -16.39 1.66
CA ASN A 98 6.37 -15.47 0.98
C ASN A 98 5.82 -14.04 0.94
N MET A 99 4.53 -13.86 0.67
CA MET A 99 3.91 -12.52 0.64
C MET A 99 3.81 -11.90 2.04
N GLU A 100 3.67 -12.72 3.08
CA GLU A 100 3.75 -12.30 4.48
C GLU A 100 5.15 -11.77 4.81
N GLU A 101 6.20 -12.53 4.50
CA GLU A 101 7.59 -12.14 4.76
C GLU A 101 7.93 -10.82 4.05
N ILE A 102 7.58 -10.68 2.76
CA ILE A 102 7.79 -9.42 2.02
C ILE A 102 7.02 -8.28 2.68
N GLY A 103 5.77 -8.51 3.08
CA GLY A 103 4.95 -7.51 3.78
C GLY A 103 5.59 -7.03 5.08
N ASP A 104 6.12 -7.96 5.88
CA ASP A 104 6.82 -7.69 7.12
C ASP A 104 8.11 -6.89 6.89
N GLU A 105 8.92 -7.26 5.90
CA GLU A 105 10.12 -6.51 5.52
C GLU A 105 9.79 -5.07 5.11
N LEU A 106 8.72 -4.88 4.32
CA LEU A 106 8.24 -3.55 3.94
C LEU A 106 7.83 -2.73 5.17
N LEU A 107 7.06 -3.31 6.10
CA LEU A 107 6.62 -2.64 7.33
C LEU A 107 7.81 -2.26 8.22
N VAL A 108 8.81 -3.14 8.35
CA VAL A 108 10.05 -2.86 9.10
C VAL A 108 10.82 -1.70 8.45
N LYS A 109 10.97 -1.70 7.12
CA LYS A 109 11.62 -0.62 6.39
C LYS A 109 10.87 0.71 6.55
N MET A 110 9.55 0.68 6.43
CA MET A 110 8.67 1.83 6.66
C MET A 110 8.84 2.41 8.06
N LYS A 111 8.94 1.55 9.06
CA LYS A 111 9.11 1.95 10.46
C LYS A 111 10.46 2.61 10.69
N ALA A 112 11.52 2.10 10.07
CA ALA A 112 12.84 2.74 10.09
C ALA A 112 12.81 4.12 9.41
N ASP A 113 12.16 4.22 8.24
CA ASP A 113 12.09 5.46 7.46
C ASP A 113 11.19 6.53 8.08
N LYS A 114 10.20 6.15 8.91
CA LYS A 114 9.31 7.10 9.60
C LYS A 114 10.06 8.12 10.47
N ARG A 115 11.25 7.76 10.98
CA ARG A 115 12.09 8.67 11.77
C ARG A 115 12.94 9.61 10.91
N ASN A 116 13.03 9.36 9.61
CA ASN A 116 13.80 10.18 8.69
C ASN A 116 12.98 11.41 8.26
N PRO A 117 13.42 12.64 8.59
CA PRO A 117 12.68 13.86 8.21
C PRO A 117 12.61 14.08 6.70
N LEU A 118 13.49 13.43 5.91
CA LEU A 118 13.48 13.49 4.45
C LEU A 118 12.42 12.58 3.81
N VAL A 119 11.73 11.75 4.60
CA VAL A 119 10.66 10.84 4.13
C VAL A 119 9.31 11.28 4.72
N PRO A 120 8.75 12.42 4.29
CA PRO A 120 7.50 12.94 4.83
C PRO A 120 6.30 12.02 4.51
N ALA A 121 6.45 11.14 3.51
CA ALA A 121 5.41 10.23 3.01
C ALA A 121 4.78 9.37 4.12
N ILE A 122 5.63 8.84 5.01
CA ILE A 122 5.26 7.84 6.02
C ILE A 122 5.22 8.40 7.45
N ARG A 123 5.49 9.71 7.60
CA ARG A 123 5.59 10.37 8.90
C ARG A 123 4.31 10.26 9.72
N ASP A 124 3.16 10.32 9.06
CA ASP A 124 1.83 10.31 9.70
C ASP A 124 1.20 8.89 9.73
N PHE A 125 1.97 7.84 9.38
CA PHE A 125 1.51 6.44 9.32
C PHE A 125 1.38 5.79 10.70
N ASP A 126 0.25 5.15 10.97
CA ASP A 126 0.00 4.45 12.23
C ASP A 126 0.22 2.94 12.07
N PHE A 127 1.39 2.45 12.52
CA PHE A 127 1.72 1.03 12.51
C PHE A 127 0.82 0.17 13.40
N SER A 128 0.17 0.75 14.40
CA SER A 128 -0.76 0.00 15.26
C SER A 128 -2.11 -0.25 14.59
N SER A 129 -2.39 0.46 13.50
CA SER A 129 -3.61 0.30 12.69
C SER A 129 -3.47 -0.70 11.55
N VAL A 130 -2.31 -1.35 11.41
CA VAL A 130 -2.05 -2.25 10.29
C VAL A 130 -2.76 -3.58 10.53
N GLU A 131 -3.60 -3.98 9.59
CA GLU A 131 -4.26 -5.28 9.57
C GLU A 131 -3.98 -5.96 8.23
N ALA A 132 -3.69 -7.26 8.27
CA ALA A 132 -3.41 -8.08 7.09
C ALA A 132 -4.49 -9.14 6.90
N SER A 133 -4.91 -9.37 5.65
CA SER A 133 -5.87 -10.41 5.29
C SER A 133 -5.45 -11.13 4.02
N LEU A 134 -5.61 -12.46 3.98
CA LEU A 134 -5.33 -13.26 2.80
C LEU A 134 -6.24 -12.88 1.62
N LEU A 135 -5.67 -12.89 0.43
CA LEU A 135 -6.35 -12.75 -0.84
C LEU A 135 -6.22 -14.05 -1.63
N ALA A 136 -7.32 -14.43 -2.28
CA ALA A 136 -7.37 -15.53 -3.23
C ALA A 136 -8.28 -15.13 -4.39
N ASN A 137 -7.73 -15.14 -5.61
CA ASN A 137 -8.50 -15.17 -6.84
C ASN A 137 -8.22 -16.50 -7.52
N GLU A 138 -9.07 -17.48 -7.19
CA GLU A 138 -8.96 -18.84 -7.70
C GLU A 138 -9.04 -18.89 -9.23
N MET A 139 -9.81 -18.01 -9.89
CA MET A 139 -9.95 -18.08 -11.36
C MET A 139 -8.65 -17.79 -12.10
N ASP A 140 -7.83 -16.87 -11.60
CA ASP A 140 -6.57 -16.45 -12.23
C ASP A 140 -5.33 -17.03 -11.52
N GLY A 141 -5.50 -17.88 -10.50
CA GLY A 141 -4.40 -18.46 -9.71
C GLY A 141 -3.58 -17.41 -8.95
N ASN A 142 -4.19 -16.29 -8.57
CA ASN A 142 -3.51 -15.21 -7.87
C ASN A 142 -3.79 -15.28 -6.37
N TYR A 143 -2.72 -15.30 -5.58
CA TYR A 143 -2.80 -15.41 -4.13
C TYR A 143 -1.89 -14.37 -3.49
N GLY A 144 -2.28 -13.86 -2.33
CA GLY A 144 -1.52 -12.79 -1.72
C GLY A 144 -2.08 -12.30 -0.39
N ILE A 145 -1.64 -11.13 0.03
CA ILE A 145 -2.03 -10.50 1.28
C ILE A 145 -2.35 -9.04 1.04
N ARG A 146 -3.46 -8.58 1.62
CA ARG A 146 -3.87 -7.19 1.67
C ARG A 146 -3.58 -6.61 3.05
N PHE A 147 -2.82 -5.53 3.08
CA PHE A 147 -2.49 -4.78 4.27
C PHE A 147 -3.27 -3.46 4.29
N THR A 148 -4.14 -3.27 5.27
CA THR A 148 -4.84 -2.00 5.48
C THR A 148 -4.11 -1.16 6.52
N TYR A 149 -4.23 0.16 6.43
CA TYR A 149 -3.56 1.08 7.35
C TYR A 149 -4.27 2.42 7.46
N VAL A 150 -3.91 3.19 8.49
CA VAL A 150 -4.38 4.55 8.72
C VAL A 150 -3.22 5.55 8.69
N LEU A 151 -3.43 6.69 8.02
CA LEU A 151 -2.61 7.90 8.12
C LEU A 151 -3.40 8.99 8.85
N THR A 152 -2.95 9.37 10.04
CA THR A 152 -3.63 10.40 10.85
C THR A 152 -2.80 11.66 10.91
N SER A 153 -3.39 12.77 10.46
CA SER A 153 -2.67 14.04 10.35
C SER A 153 -3.54 15.24 10.72
N PRO A 154 -3.04 16.19 11.53
CA PRO A 154 -3.82 17.37 11.89
C PRO A 154 -3.99 18.29 10.68
N ARG A 155 -5.16 18.93 10.59
CA ARG A 155 -5.44 20.04 9.69
C ARG A 155 -5.33 21.36 10.45
N SER A 156 -4.72 22.36 9.82
CA SER A 156 -4.65 23.71 10.38
C SER A 156 -6.07 24.25 10.58
N LYS A 157 -6.29 24.92 11.72
CA LYS A 157 -7.50 25.70 12.03
C LYS A 157 -7.50 27.06 11.36
N GLU A 158 -6.37 27.50 10.82
CA GLU A 158 -6.27 28.80 10.17
C GLU A 158 -7.11 28.80 8.89
N VAL A 159 -8.21 29.55 8.95
CA VAL A 159 -9.02 29.84 7.78
C VAL A 159 -8.22 30.81 6.91
N ASN A 160 -7.93 30.40 5.68
CA ASN A 160 -7.36 31.30 4.69
C ASN A 160 -8.50 32.22 4.17
N PRO A 161 -8.53 33.51 4.54
CA PRO A 161 -9.64 34.39 4.20
C PRO A 161 -9.77 34.61 2.68
N ASP A 162 -8.68 34.57 1.91
CA ASP A 162 -8.68 34.77 0.46
C ASP A 162 -9.42 33.66 -0.31
N LYS A 163 -9.78 32.56 0.37
CA LYS A 163 -10.54 31.44 -0.22
C LYS A 163 -12.05 31.49 0.03
N TRP A 164 -12.54 32.49 0.77
CA TRP A 164 -13.94 32.59 1.15
C TRP A 164 -14.46 34.01 0.88
N LEU A 165 -15.71 34.11 0.43
CA LEU A 165 -16.41 35.38 0.16
C LEU A 165 -17.08 35.92 1.42
#